data_AF-A0A197JVC8-F1
#
_entry.id   AF-A0A197JVC8-F1
#
_cell.length_a   1.000
_cell.length_b   1.000
_cell.length_c   1.000
_cell.angle_alpha   90.00
_cell.angle_beta   90.00
_cell.angle_gamma   90.00
#
_symmetry.space_group_name_H-M   'P 1'
#
loop_
_entity.id
_entity.type
_entity.pdbx_description
1 polymer ?
#
loop_
_entity_poly.entity_id
_entity_poly.type
_entity_poly.pdbx_seq_one_letter_code
_entity_poly.pdbx_strand_id
1 'polypeptide(L)'
;LKERPAPEELVEKNILKDPKIAPALQQHAEELKKSQLEDALNSKLEHRPPASELIDHNILHESNVAPGLQRQAEELKRSQLEDMLAGKLETRPRPSELVEQHIL
;
A
#
# COMPACT_ATOMS: atom_id res chain seq x y z
N LEU A 1 25.38 36.93 13.08
CA LEU A 1 23.90 36.90 13.02
C LEU A 1 23.36 36.68 11.61
N LYS A 2 24.04 37.09 10.52
CA LYS A 2 23.54 36.92 9.14
C LYS A 2 23.30 35.47 8.70
N GLU A 3 23.91 34.48 9.35
CA GLU A 3 23.75 33.05 9.06
C GLU A 3 22.95 32.28 10.12
N ARG A 4 22.26 32.97 11.05
CA ARG A 4 21.44 32.26 12.03
C ARG A 4 20.18 31.72 11.33
N PRO A 5 19.89 30.41 11.40
CA PRO A 5 18.67 29.82 10.85
C PRO A 5 17.42 30.42 11.49
N ALA A 6 16.32 30.42 10.75
CA ALA A 6 15.03 30.83 11.28
C ALA A 6 14.56 29.83 12.36
N PRO A 7 13.87 30.28 13.43
CA PRO A 7 13.40 29.38 14.48
C PRO A 7 12.47 28.29 13.93
N GLU A 8 11.69 28.58 12.88
CA GLU A 8 10.84 27.62 12.20
C GLU A 8 11.66 26.48 11.57
N GLU A 9 12.76 26.80 10.88
CA GLU A 9 13.67 25.80 10.27
C GLU A 9 14.30 24.88 11.33
N LEU A 10 14.56 25.42 12.53
CA LEU A 10 15.09 24.64 13.64
C LEU A 10 14.04 23.67 14.21
N VAL A 11 12.76 24.04 14.20
CA VAL A 11 11.66 23.17 14.60
C VAL A 11 11.47 22.04 13.58
N GLU A 12 11.47 22.36 12.28
CA GLU A 12 11.35 21.35 11.22
C GLU A 12 12.47 20.32 11.27
N LYS A 13 13.70 20.76 11.54
CA LYS A 13 14.87 19.89 11.75
C LYS A 13 14.88 19.18 13.09
N ASN A 14 13.82 19.34 13.91
CA ASN A 14 13.70 18.79 15.26
C ASN A 14 14.85 19.20 16.21
N ILE A 15 15.50 20.34 15.95
CA ILE A 15 16.54 20.93 16.81
C ILE A 15 15.88 21.72 17.93
N LEU A 16 14.87 22.53 17.60
CA LEU A 16 14.04 23.25 18.57
C LEU A 16 12.71 22.53 18.76
N LYS A 17 12.24 22.41 20.00
CA LYS A 17 10.90 21.89 20.30
C LYS A 17 9.84 22.95 19.99
N ASP A 18 8.57 22.55 19.91
CA ASP A 18 7.49 23.48 19.56
C ASP A 18 7.53 24.74 20.45
N PRO A 19 7.81 25.92 19.88
CA PRO A 19 7.97 27.15 20.64
C PRO A 19 6.66 27.64 21.26
N LYS A 20 5.51 27.06 20.86
CA LYS A 20 4.20 27.36 21.45
C LYS A 20 4.03 26.72 22.83
N ILE A 21 4.75 25.65 23.11
CA ILE A 21 4.69 24.94 24.39
C ILE A 21 5.73 25.53 25.33
N ALA A 22 5.29 25.90 26.54
CA ALA A 22 6.18 26.42 27.57
C ALA A 22 7.35 25.44 27.83
N PRO A 23 8.61 25.90 27.97
CA PRO A 23 9.77 25.02 28.11
C PRO A 23 9.65 23.96 29.20
N ALA A 24 9.03 24.30 30.33
CA ALA A 24 8.80 23.37 31.44
C ALA A 24 7.82 22.23 31.13
N LEU A 25 6.94 22.41 30.14
CA LEU A 25 5.92 21.42 29.75
C LEU A 25 6.31 20.59 28.53
N GLN A 26 7.41 20.93 27.84
CA GLN A 26 7.82 20.26 26.60
C GLN A 26 8.04 18.76 26.82
N GLN A 27 8.69 18.37 27.92
CA GLN A 27 8.93 16.96 28.24
C GLN A 27 7.62 16.19 28.42
N HIS A 28 6.69 16.70 29.24
CA HIS A 28 5.40 16.05 29.48
C HIS A 28 4.52 16.00 28.22
N ALA A 29 4.58 17.03 27.38
CA ALA A 29 3.87 17.04 26.11
C ALA A 29 4.41 15.96 25.15
N GLU A 30 5.73 15.76 25.10
CA GLU A 30 6.35 14.69 24.31
C GLU A 30 6.03 13.31 24.86
N GLU A 31 6.05 13.15 26.18
CA GLU A 31 5.68 11.89 26.84
C GLU A 31 4.22 11.51 26.58
N LEU A 32 3.30 12.47 26.67
CA LEU A 32 1.90 12.28 26.33
C LEU A 32 1.74 11.90 24.85
N LYS A 33 2.42 12.60 23.94
CA LYS A 33 2.38 12.31 22.50
C LYS A 33 2.92 10.90 22.21
N LYS A 34 3.97 10.48 22.92
CA LYS A 34 4.53 9.14 22.82
C LYS A 34 3.54 8.08 23.30
N SER A 35 2.95 8.26 24.49
CA SER A 35 1.93 7.35 25.03
C SER A 35 0.75 7.20 24.08
N GLN A 36 0.24 8.31 23.53
CA GLN A 36 -0.86 8.28 22.55
C GLN A 36 -0.48 7.52 21.27
N LEU A 37 0.76 7.67 20.79
CA LEU A 37 1.26 6.93 19.63
C LEU A 37 1.37 5.43 19.93
N GLU A 38 1.86 5.07 21.12
CA GLU A 38 1.98 3.69 21.57
C GLU A 38 0.61 3.02 21.67
N ASP A 39 -0.36 3.67 22.31
CA ASP A 39 -1.73 3.17 22.42
C ASP A 39 -2.38 2.97 21.04
N ALA A 40 -2.25 3.96 20.16
CA ALA A 40 -2.78 3.88 18.80
C ALA A 40 -2.09 2.79 17.96
N LEU A 41 -0.78 2.60 18.14
CA LEU A 41 -0.03 1.54 17.46
C LEU A 41 -0.45 0.16 17.96
N ASN A 42 -0.56 -0.02 19.28
CA ASN A 42 -0.99 -1.28 19.89
C ASN A 42 -2.38 -1.68 19.37
N SER A 43 -3.33 -0.74 19.38
CA SER A 43 -4.67 -0.98 18.83
C SER A 43 -4.65 -1.43 17.36
N LYS A 44 -3.80 -0.81 16.52
CA LYS A 44 -3.66 -1.21 15.10
C LYS A 44 -2.98 -2.56 14.92
N LEU A 45 -2.05 -2.91 15.80
CA LEU A 45 -1.36 -4.20 15.77
C LEU A 45 -2.28 -5.34 16.20
N GLU A 46 -3.14 -5.11 17.20
CA GLU A 46 -4.16 -6.07 17.65
C GLU A 46 -5.16 -6.40 16.54
N HIS A 47 -5.55 -5.42 15.73
CA HIS A 47 -6.51 -5.58 14.62
C HIS A 47 -5.82 -5.78 13.27
N ARG A 48 -4.56 -6.20 13.25
CA ARG A 48 -3.82 -6.36 12.00
C ARG A 48 -4.38 -7.54 11.20
N PRO A 49 -4.88 -7.33 9.96
CA PRO A 49 -5.41 -8.42 9.15
C PRO A 49 -4.31 -9.40 8.71
N PRO A 50 -4.64 -10.69 8.53
CA PRO A 50 -3.71 -11.67 7.99
C PRO A 50 -3.42 -11.41 6.51
N ALA A 51 -2.29 -11.92 6.01
CA ALA A 51 -1.91 -11.76 4.61
C ALA A 51 -2.94 -12.38 3.63
N SER A 52 -3.61 -13.46 4.02
CA SER A 52 -4.65 -14.11 3.22
C SER A 52 -5.84 -13.18 2.96
N GLU A 53 -6.30 -12.46 3.99
CA GLU A 53 -7.40 -11.49 3.84
C GLU A 53 -7.00 -10.36 2.87
N LEU A 54 -5.74 -9.90 2.96
CA LEU A 54 -5.23 -8.89 2.03
C LEU A 54 -5.16 -9.41 0.58
N ILE A 55 -4.91 -10.71 0.38
CA ILE A 55 -4.95 -11.35 -0.94
C ILE A 55 -6.39 -11.44 -1.45
N ASP A 56 -7.32 -11.87 -0.61
CA ASP A 56 -8.74 -11.97 -0.95
C ASP A 56 -9.34 -10.60 -1.34
N HIS A 57 -8.87 -9.53 -0.70
CA HIS A 57 -9.23 -8.16 -1.04
C HIS A 57 -8.45 -7.55 -2.21
N ASN A 58 -7.59 -8.32 -2.91
CA ASN A 58 -6.73 -7.84 -4.01
C ASN A 58 -5.81 -6.66 -3.61
N ILE A 59 -5.41 -6.59 -2.35
CA ILE A 59 -4.42 -5.61 -1.86
C ILE A 59 -3.00 -6.17 -2.01
N LEU A 60 -2.83 -7.45 -1.66
CA LEU A 60 -1.60 -8.20 -1.88
C LEU A 60 -1.80 -9.20 -3.02
N HIS A 61 -0.82 -9.33 -3.90
CA HIS A 61 -0.86 -10.36 -4.94
C HIS A 61 -0.30 -11.67 -4.38
N GLU A 62 -1.03 -12.77 -4.55
CA GLU A 62 -0.51 -14.09 -4.26
C GLU A 62 0.63 -14.42 -5.22
N SER A 63 1.85 -14.43 -4.69
CA SER A 63 3.04 -14.50 -5.53
C SER A 63 4.21 -15.12 -4.80
N ASN A 64 4.90 -16.03 -5.49
CA ASN A 64 6.13 -16.67 -5.01
C ASN A 64 7.40 -15.93 -5.46
N VAL A 65 7.27 -14.78 -6.15
CA VAL A 65 8.41 -13.95 -6.54
C VAL A 65 8.72 -12.89 -5.47
N ALA A 66 9.99 -12.50 -5.41
CA ALA A 66 10.46 -11.48 -4.47
C ALA A 66 9.68 -10.16 -4.61
N PRO A 67 9.46 -9.38 -3.52
CA PRO A 67 8.64 -8.17 -3.54
C PRO A 67 9.03 -7.16 -4.64
N GLY A 68 10.32 -6.99 -4.91
CA GLY A 68 10.81 -6.08 -5.95
C GLY A 68 10.47 -6.49 -7.38
N LEU A 69 10.13 -7.76 -7.61
CA LEU A 69 9.84 -8.32 -8.94
C LEU A 69 8.34 -8.56 -9.19
N GLN A 70 7.49 -8.45 -8.16
CA GLN A 70 6.06 -8.77 -8.25
C GLN A 70 5.37 -8.01 -9.39
N ARG A 71 5.66 -6.70 -9.51
CA ARG A 71 5.10 -5.86 -10.56
C ARG A 71 5.46 -6.33 -11.98
N GLN A 72 6.73 -6.68 -12.22
CA GLN A 72 7.16 -7.14 -13.54
C GLN A 72 6.59 -8.53 -13.87
N ALA A 73 6.50 -9.40 -12.87
CA ALA A 73 5.88 -10.71 -13.03
C ALA A 73 4.38 -10.60 -13.36
N GLU A 74 3.67 -9.67 -12.72
CA GLU A 74 2.25 -9.41 -12.98
C GLU A 74 2.03 -8.82 -14.38
N GLU A 75 2.85 -7.85 -14.78
CA GLU A 75 2.82 -7.27 -16.12
C GLU A 75 3.04 -8.34 -17.20
N LEU A 76 4.03 -9.22 -17.01
CA LEU A 76 4.29 -10.34 -17.90
C LEU A 76 3.10 -11.31 -17.94
N LYS A 77 2.55 -11.69 -16.77
CA LYS A 77 1.39 -12.59 -16.68
C LYS A 77 0.18 -12.00 -17.42
N ARG A 78 -0.03 -10.69 -17.29
CA ARG A 78 -1.11 -9.99 -17.98
C ARG A 78 -0.91 -10.01 -19.49
N SER A 79 0.28 -9.66 -19.99
CA SER A 79 0.59 -9.70 -21.43
C SER A 79 0.40 -11.10 -22.00
N GLN A 80 0.87 -12.14 -21.31
CA GLN A 80 0.66 -13.54 -21.74
C GLN A 80 -0.83 -13.90 -21.81
N LEU A 81 -1.63 -13.46 -20.83
CA LEU A 81 -3.07 -13.70 -20.82
C LEU A 81 -3.77 -12.97 -21.97
N GLU A 82 -3.36 -11.74 -22.28
CA GLU A 82 -3.89 -10.96 -23.41
C GLU A 82 -3.62 -11.67 -24.74
N ASP A 83 -2.38 -12.15 -24.96
CA ASP A 83 -2.02 -12.89 -26.18
C ASP A 83 -2.80 -14.21 -26.30
N MET A 84 -2.92 -14.96 -25.20
CA MET A 84 -3.71 -16.20 -25.17
C MET A 84 -5.20 -15.95 -25.44
N LEU A 85 -5.76 -14.88 -24.88
CA LEU A 85 -7.15 -14.51 -25.09
C LEU A 85 -7.39 -14.10 -26.54
N ALA A 86 -6.49 -13.32 -27.14
CA ALA A 86 -6.58 -12.90 -28.53
C ALA A 86 -6.69 -14.12 -29.47
N GLY A 87 -5.80 -15.10 -29.35
CA GLY A 87 -5.87 -16.32 -30.18
C GLY A 87 -7.15 -17.14 -29.99
N LYS A 88 -7.68 -17.21 -28.76
CA LYS A 88 -8.97 -17.88 -28.50
C LYS A 88 -10.16 -17.14 -29.10
N LEU A 89 -10.09 -15.82 -29.19
CA LEU A 89 -11.14 -15.02 -29.80
C LEU A 89 -11.11 -15.09 -31.34
N GLU A 90 -9.95 -15.28 -31.96
CA GLU A 90 -9.84 -15.50 -33.41
C GLU A 90 -10.55 -16.78 -33.86
N THR A 91 -10.50 -17.82 -33.04
CA THR A 91 -11.13 -19.12 -33.31
C THR A 91 -12.54 -19.25 -32.71
N ARG A 92 -13.15 -18.14 -32.33
CA ARG A 92 -14.46 -18.13 -31.67
C ARG A 92 -15.55 -18.69 -32.61
N PRO A 93 -16.29 -19.73 -32.19
CA PRO A 93 -17.34 -20.31 -33.02
C PRO A 93 -18.49 -19.33 -33.25
N ARG A 94 -19.10 -19.42 -34.42
CA ARG A 94 -20.26 -18.59 -34.77
C ARG A 94 -21.53 -19.12 -34.09
N PRO A 95 -22.56 -18.28 -33.90
CA PRO A 95 -23.81 -18.72 -33.27
C PRO A 95 -24.46 -19.93 -33.95
N SER A 96 -24.37 -20.04 -35.29
CA SER A 96 -24.89 -21.19 -36.03
C SER A 96 -24.20 -22.51 -35.66
N GLU A 97 -22.87 -22.48 -35.45
CA GLU A 97 -22.07 -23.67 -35.10
C GLU A 97 -22.41 -24.17 -33.69
N LEU A 98 -22.79 -23.27 -32.78
CA LEU A 98 -23.24 -23.62 -31.42
C LEU A 98 -24.63 -24.28 -31.41
N VAL A 99 -25.54 -23.86 -32.30
CA VAL A 99 -26.87 -24.48 -32.48
C VAL A 99 -26.72 -25.90 -33.07
N GLU A 100 -25.84 -26.07 -34.06
CA GLU A 100 -25.53 -27.41 -34.61
C GLU A 100 -24.95 -28.36 -33.54
N GLN A 101 -24.20 -27.83 -32.60
CA GLN A 101 -23.67 -28.57 -31.45
C GLN A 101 -24.69 -28.77 -30.31
N HIS A 102 -25.95 -28.31 -30.47
CA HIS A 102 -27.03 -28.41 -29.48
C HIS A 102 -26.71 -27.72 -28.14
N ILE A 103 -25.86 -26.69 -28.16
CA ILE A 103 -25.49 -25.88 -26.99
C ILE A 103 -26.46 -24.69 -26.82
N LEU A 104 -26.96 -24.15 -27.94
CA LEU A 104 -27.91 -23.04 -28.03
C LEU A 104 -29.20 -23.46 -28.74
#